data_AF-A0A6B9GDG2-F1
#
_entry.id   AF-A0A6B9GDG2-F1
#
_cell.length_a   1.000
_cell.length_b   1.000
_cell.length_c   1.000
_cell.angle_alpha   90.00
_cell.angle_beta   90.00
_cell.angle_gamma   90.00
#
_symmetry.space_group_name_H-M   'P 1'
#
loop_
_entity.id
_entity.type
_entity.pdbx_description
1 polymer ?
#
loop_
_entity_poly.entity_id
_entity_poly.type
_entity_poly.pdbx_seq_one_letter_code
_entity_poly.pdbx_strand_id
1 'polypeptide(L)'
;MRNGEKGFTLIELLVVMAIIATLMTLVAPRFFQQIDRSKTVVLEHNLNTLRSAIDNFRRDRLTGPYTLQDLVEAGYLRQLPLDPVANSRDNWEAITDEEGQILDVDSPSLSHPNQQHDDDE
;
A
#
# COMPACT_ATOMS: atom_id res chain seq x y z
N MET A 1 57.49 -2.86 28.46
CA MET A 1 57.06 -2.80 27.04
C MET A 1 55.75 -2.05 27.00
N ARG A 2 55.75 -0.78 26.56
CA ARG A 2 54.50 -0.01 26.39
C ARG A 2 54.08 -0.21 24.94
N ASN A 3 53.07 -1.05 24.74
CA ASN A 3 52.40 -1.17 23.44
C ASN A 3 51.78 0.20 23.14
N GLY A 4 52.32 0.90 22.14
CA GLY A 4 51.73 2.14 21.66
C GLY A 4 50.35 1.82 21.09
N GLU A 5 49.32 2.36 21.75
CA GLU A 5 47.95 2.33 21.25
C GLU A 5 47.94 3.10 19.91
N LYS A 6 47.76 2.37 18.80
CA LYS A 6 47.67 2.97 17.47
C LYS A 6 46.34 3.73 17.40
N GLY A 7 46.41 5.06 17.43
CA GLY A 7 45.24 5.93 17.29
C GLY A 7 44.65 5.88 15.89
N PHE A 8 43.32 6.02 15.82
CA PHE A 8 42.53 6.13 14.59
C PHE A 8 42.99 7.33 13.76
N THR A 9 43.18 7.18 12.46
CA THR A 9 43.54 8.30 11.57
C THR A 9 42.30 8.93 10.94
N LEU A 10 42.35 10.23 10.63
CA LEU A 10 41.28 10.92 9.91
C LEU A 10 41.02 10.30 8.53
N ILE A 11 42.08 9.87 7.84
CA ILE A 11 41.99 9.23 6.53
C ILE A 11 41.19 7.92 6.62
N GLU A 12 41.38 7.14 7.67
CA GLU A 12 40.65 5.88 7.88
C GLU A 12 39.14 6.12 8.05
N LEU A 13 38.76 7.15 8.80
CA LEU A 13 37.36 7.56 8.90
C LEU A 13 36.78 8.05 7.56
N LEU A 14 37.56 8.80 6.77
CA LEU A 14 37.13 9.28 5.45
C LEU A 14 36.87 8.12 4.48
N VAL A 15 37.74 7.13 4.45
CA VAL A 15 37.56 5.94 3.61
C VAL A 15 36.32 5.15 4.03
N VAL A 16 36.08 4.99 5.33
CA VAL A 16 34.86 4.32 5.84
C VAL A 16 33.60 5.07 5.43
N MET A 17 33.57 6.39 5.61
CA MET A 17 32.43 7.21 5.20
C MET A 17 32.20 7.15 3.69
N ALA A 18 33.27 7.15 2.88
CA ALA A 18 33.17 7.00 1.43
C ALA A 18 32.57 5.65 1.01
N ILE A 19 32.96 4.55 1.69
CA ILE A 19 32.39 3.22 1.46
C ILE A 19 30.91 3.19 1.85
N ILE A 20 30.55 3.71 3.03
CA ILE A 20 29.17 3.77 3.50
C ILE A 20 28.29 4.58 2.53
N ALA A 21 28.74 5.76 2.13
CA ALA A 21 28.01 6.61 1.18
C ALA A 21 27.78 5.88 -0.16
N THR A 22 28.80 5.17 -0.66
CA THR A 22 28.70 4.39 -1.90
C THR A 22 27.68 3.25 -1.77
N LEU A 23 27.68 2.54 -0.63
CA LEU A 23 26.72 1.46 -0.37
C LEU A 23 25.29 1.96 -0.21
N MET A 24 25.08 3.11 0.44
CA MET A 24 23.76 3.71 0.60
C MET A 24 23.07 3.98 -0.74
N THR A 25 23.81 4.44 -1.75
CA THR A 25 23.29 4.70 -3.10
C THR A 25 22.67 3.46 -3.74
N LEU A 26 23.19 2.26 -3.44
CA LEU A 26 22.67 1.00 -3.97
C LEU A 26 21.48 0.45 -3.18
N VAL A 27 21.40 0.74 -1.88
CA VAL A 27 20.39 0.17 -0.98
C VAL A 27 19.10 1.00 -0.97
N ALA A 28 19.22 2.33 -0.98
CA ALA A 28 18.07 3.24 -0.91
C ALA A 28 16.96 2.96 -1.94
N PRO A 29 17.23 2.83 -3.26
CA PRO A 29 16.16 2.60 -4.24
C PRO A 29 15.43 1.27 -4.03
N ARG A 30 16.15 0.22 -3.63
CA ARG A 30 15.56 -1.11 -3.37
C ARG A 30 14.62 -1.09 -2.17
N PHE A 31 14.98 -0.33 -1.13
CA PHE A 31 14.15 -0.20 0.06
C PHE A 31 12.81 0.48 -0.26
N PHE A 32 12.81 1.56 -1.05
CA PHE A 32 11.58 2.23 -1.46
C PHE A 32 10.68 1.32 -2.32
N GLN A 33 11.25 0.62 -3.31
CA GLN A 33 10.50 -0.33 -4.13
C GLN A 33 9.84 -1.43 -3.29
N GLN A 34 10.53 -1.94 -2.26
CA GLN A 34 9.97 -2.94 -1.37
C GLN A 34 8.82 -2.39 -0.53
N ILE A 35 8.91 -1.14 -0.06
CA ILE A 35 7.81 -0.48 0.67
C ILE A 35 6.60 -0.32 -0.26
N ASP A 36 6.80 0.21 -1.46
CA ASP A 36 5.70 0.45 -2.40
C ASP A 36 4.99 -0.86 -2.77
N ARG A 37 5.75 -1.91 -3.07
CA ARG A 37 5.18 -3.26 -3.29
C ARG A 37 4.40 -3.75 -2.08
N SER A 38 4.91 -3.53 -0.88
CA SER A 38 4.23 -3.95 0.35
C SER A 38 2.90 -3.21 0.54
N LYS A 39 2.85 -1.91 0.19
CA LYS A 39 1.60 -1.14 0.18
C LYS A 39 0.61 -1.69 -0.84
N THR A 40 1.03 -2.00 -2.07
CA THR A 40 0.15 -2.59 -3.09
C THR A 40 -0.45 -3.92 -2.64
N VAL A 41 0.35 -4.81 -2.03
CA VAL A 41 -0.16 -6.09 -1.50
C VAL A 41 -1.20 -5.88 -0.40
N VAL A 42 -0.97 -4.92 0.50
CA VAL A 42 -1.95 -4.58 1.55
C VAL A 42 -3.21 -3.95 0.95
N LEU A 43 -3.07 -3.12 -0.10
CA LEU A 43 -4.20 -2.51 -0.81
C LEU A 43 -5.09 -3.58 -1.45
N GLU A 44 -4.51 -4.50 -2.21
CA GLU A 44 -5.23 -5.64 -2.81
C GLU A 44 -5.92 -6.50 -1.75
N HIS A 45 -5.25 -6.76 -0.62
CA HIS A 45 -5.85 -7.49 0.49
C HIS A 45 -7.06 -6.76 1.11
N ASN A 46 -6.95 -5.45 1.29
CA ASN A 46 -8.02 -4.62 1.84
C ASN A 46 -9.23 -4.56 0.89
N LEU A 47 -9.00 -4.46 -0.42
CA LEU A 47 -10.06 -4.54 -1.44
C LEU A 47 -10.77 -5.89 -1.42
N ASN A 48 -10.02 -6.99 -1.39
CA ASN A 48 -10.62 -8.33 -1.32
C ASN A 48 -11.43 -8.51 -0.03
N THR A 49 -10.99 -7.90 1.07
CA THR A 49 -11.74 -7.90 2.34
C THR A 49 -13.05 -7.13 2.22
N LEU A 50 -13.03 -5.95 1.59
CA LEU A 50 -14.24 -5.16 1.34
C LEU A 50 -15.22 -5.89 0.41
N ARG A 51 -14.73 -6.43 -0.71
CA ARG A 51 -15.53 -7.24 -1.65
C ARG A 51 -16.19 -8.42 -0.96
N SER A 52 -15.44 -9.15 -0.13
CA SER A 52 -15.98 -10.25 0.66
C SER A 52 -17.07 -9.80 1.64
N ALA A 53 -16.93 -8.61 2.24
CA ALA A 53 -17.95 -8.05 3.12
C ALA A 53 -19.23 -7.66 2.36
N ILE A 54 -19.10 -7.05 1.18
CA ILE A 54 -20.23 -6.73 0.29
C ILE A 54 -20.96 -8.01 -0.12
N ASP A 55 -20.22 -9.05 -0.53
CA ASP A 55 -20.78 -10.34 -0.91
C ASP A 55 -21.56 -10.99 0.24
N ASN A 56 -21.00 -10.96 1.46
CA ASN A 56 -21.68 -11.50 2.63
C ASN A 56 -22.94 -10.70 2.97
N PHE A 57 -22.89 -9.37 2.91
CA PHE A 57 -24.05 -8.51 3.11
C PHE A 57 -25.19 -8.87 2.15
N ARG A 58 -24.85 -9.07 0.87
CA ARG A 58 -25.82 -9.48 -0.16
C ARG A 58 -26.39 -10.86 0.07
N ARG A 59 -25.57 -11.83 0.46
CA ARG A 59 -26.04 -13.20 0.75
C ARG A 59 -27.05 -13.20 1.89
N ASP A 60 -26.82 -12.40 2.93
CA ASP A 60 -27.64 -12.40 4.13
C ASP A 60 -28.91 -11.56 3.98
N ARG A 61 -28.84 -10.42 3.26
CA ARG A 61 -29.96 -9.47 3.15
C ARG A 61 -30.68 -9.50 1.80
N LEU A 62 -30.19 -10.28 0.84
CA LEU A 62 -30.68 -10.34 -0.54
C LEU A 62 -30.65 -8.98 -1.28
N THR A 63 -29.92 -8.01 -0.74
CA THR A 63 -29.74 -6.64 -1.25
C THR A 63 -28.31 -6.20 -0.98
N GLY A 64 -27.73 -5.38 -1.84
CA GLY A 64 -26.42 -4.75 -1.62
C GLY A 64 -26.49 -3.57 -0.63
N PRO A 65 -25.35 -3.17 -0.06
CA PRO A 65 -25.26 -1.95 0.73
C PRO A 65 -25.32 -0.71 -0.19
N TYR A 66 -25.84 0.41 0.30
CA TYR A 66 -25.85 1.68 -0.43
C TYR A 66 -24.62 2.52 -0.11
N THR A 67 -24.05 2.33 1.09
CA THR A 67 -22.80 2.97 1.50
C THR A 67 -21.84 1.94 2.09
N LEU A 68 -20.53 2.20 2.00
CA LEU A 68 -19.54 1.34 2.67
C LEU A 68 -19.71 1.36 4.19
N GLN A 69 -20.30 2.42 4.74
CA GLN A 69 -20.58 2.52 6.17
C GLN A 69 -21.65 1.52 6.63
N ASP A 70 -22.59 1.15 5.76
CA ASP A 70 -23.60 0.13 6.04
C ASP A 70 -22.97 -1.21 6.42
N LEU A 71 -21.81 -1.54 5.84
CA LEU A 71 -21.05 -2.76 6.16
C LEU A 71 -20.52 -2.75 7.61
N VAL A 72 -20.18 -1.56 8.13
CA VAL A 72 -19.71 -1.40 9.51
C VAL A 72 -20.88 -1.46 10.48
N GLU A 73 -21.96 -0.73 10.18
CA GLU A 73 -23.16 -0.71 11.02
C GLU A 73 -23.84 -2.07 11.12
N ALA A 74 -23.87 -2.82 10.01
CA ALA A 74 -24.40 -4.17 9.98
C ALA A 74 -23.43 -5.23 10.54
N GLY A 75 -22.20 -4.85 10.91
CA GLY A 75 -21.25 -5.72 11.59
C GLY A 75 -20.41 -6.64 10.70
N TYR A 76 -20.46 -6.48 9.36
CA TYR A 76 -19.60 -7.23 8.44
C TYR A 76 -18.15 -6.75 8.48
N LEU A 77 -17.96 -5.48 8.83
CA LEU A 77 -16.65 -4.87 9.08
C LEU A 77 -16.63 -4.24 10.47
N ARG A 78 -15.49 -4.35 11.15
CA ARG A 78 -15.29 -3.60 12.40
C ARG A 78 -15.09 -2.11 12.15
N GLN A 79 -14.48 -1.78 11.02
CA GLN A 79 -14.20 -0.44 10.54
C GLN A 79 -13.77 -0.54 9.06
N LEU A 80 -13.86 0.55 8.31
CA LEU A 80 -13.34 0.61 6.95
C LEU A 80 -11.81 0.47 6.96
N PRO A 81 -11.21 -0.39 6.11
CA PRO A 81 -9.77 -0.53 6.00
C PRO A 81 -9.13 0.75 5.44
N LEU A 82 -7.84 0.92 5.74
CA LEU A 82 -7.02 2.04 5.27
C LEU A 82 -6.46 1.72 3.88
N ASP A 83 -6.54 2.67 2.95
CA ASP A 83 -5.72 2.64 1.73
C ASP A 83 -4.26 2.94 2.11
N PRO A 84 -3.32 1.98 1.99
CA PRO A 84 -1.93 2.17 2.40
C PRO A 84 -1.11 3.06 1.46
N VAL A 85 -1.62 3.36 0.27
CA VAL A 85 -0.98 4.23 -0.73
C VAL A 85 -1.41 5.67 -0.50
N ALA A 86 -2.72 5.93 -0.42
CA ALA A 86 -3.28 7.26 -0.16
C ALA A 86 -3.27 7.66 1.33
N ASN A 87 -3.03 6.70 2.23
CA ASN A 87 -3.12 6.85 3.68
C ASN A 87 -4.48 7.43 4.13
N SER A 88 -5.57 6.97 3.51
CA SER A 88 -6.94 7.43 3.77
C SER A 88 -7.92 6.24 3.85
N ARG A 89 -8.98 6.37 4.64
CA ARG A 89 -10.06 5.35 4.73
C ARG A 89 -11.25 5.66 3.83
N ASP A 90 -11.28 6.86 3.25
CA ASP A 90 -12.42 7.39 2.48
C ASP A 90 -12.12 7.41 0.97
N ASN A 91 -10.98 6.88 0.56
CA ASN A 91 -10.51 6.87 -0.83
C ASN A 91 -10.99 5.64 -1.63
N TRP A 92 -12.09 5.01 -1.19
CA TRP A 92 -12.64 3.84 -1.86
C TRP A 92 -13.69 4.28 -2.89
N GLU A 93 -13.52 3.85 -4.14
CA GLU A 93 -14.46 4.15 -5.22
C GLU A 93 -15.50 3.02 -5.29
N ALA A 94 -16.73 3.33 -4.91
CA ALA A 94 -17.82 2.37 -4.96
C ALA A 94 -18.45 2.33 -6.35
N ILE A 95 -18.50 1.14 -6.95
CA ILE A 95 -19.16 0.88 -8.22
C ILE A 95 -20.58 0.43 -7.89
N THR A 96 -21.59 1.20 -8.31
CA THR A 96 -23.00 0.92 -8.01
C THR A 96 -23.74 0.34 -9.21
N ASP A 97 -24.82 -0.41 -8.95
CA ASP A 97 -25.78 -0.82 -9.97
C ASP A 97 -26.82 0.27 -10.30
N GLU A 98 -27.79 -0.04 -11.17
CA GLU A 98 -28.87 0.88 -11.57
C GLU A 98 -29.78 1.30 -10.41
N GLU A 99 -29.81 0.52 -9.33
CA GLU A 99 -30.60 0.77 -8.12
C GLU A 99 -29.80 1.55 -7.06
N GLY A 100 -28.52 1.84 -7.34
CA GLY A 100 -27.61 2.57 -6.47
C GLY A 100 -26.95 1.70 -5.38
N GLN A 101 -27.06 0.38 -5.46
CA GLN A 101 -26.41 -0.52 -4.51
C GLN A 101 -24.97 -0.77 -4.95
N ILE A 102 -24.05 -0.82 -3.98
CA ILE A 102 -22.63 -1.07 -4.24
C ILE A 102 -22.46 -2.51 -4.72
N LEU A 103 -22.04 -2.65 -5.98
CA LEU A 103 -21.67 -3.89 -6.65
C LEU A 103 -20.26 -4.32 -6.35
N ASP A 104 -19.34 -3.39 -6.44
CA ASP A 104 -17.92 -3.62 -6.23
C ASP A 104 -17.28 -2.35 -5.67
N VAL A 105 -16.03 -2.47 -5.25
CA VAL A 105 -15.21 -1.37 -4.76
C VAL A 105 -13.83 -1.45 -5.41
N ASP A 106 -13.33 -0.28 -5.76
CA ASP A 106 -11.97 -0.09 -6.28
C ASP A 106 -11.24 1.00 -5.48
N SER A 107 -9.95 1.15 -5.75
CA SER A 107 -9.13 2.22 -5.20
C SER A 107 -8.48 2.99 -6.36
N PRO A 108 -8.60 4.33 -6.39
CA PRO A 108 -7.85 5.17 -7.32
C PRO A 108 -6.33 4.95 -7.24
N SER A 109 -5.84 4.42 -6.12
CA SER A 109 -4.43 4.11 -5.89
C SER A 109 -3.95 2.87 -6.65
N LEU A 110 -4.85 1.99 -7.11
CA LEU A 110 -4.52 0.88 -8.01
C LEU A 110 -4.31 1.34 -9.46
N SER A 111 -4.87 2.50 -9.82
CA SER A 111 -4.74 3.13 -11.13
C SER A 111 -3.32 3.69 -11.33
N HIS A 112 -2.33 2.80 -11.42
CA HIS A 112 -0.96 3.19 -11.73
C HIS A 112 -0.86 3.63 -13.22
N PRO A 113 -0.25 4.79 -13.54
CA PRO A 113 -0.21 5.39 -14.88
C PRO A 113 0.68 4.68 -15.93
N ASN A 114 1.13 3.43 -15.69
CA ASN A 114 2.04 2.72 -16.59
C ASN A 114 1.35 1.93 -17.72
N GLN A 115 0.14 2.32 -18.13
CA GLN A 115 -0.52 1.83 -19.35
C GLN A 115 -0.38 2.79 -20.55
N GLN A 116 0.49 3.79 -20.48
CA GLN A 116 0.72 4.72 -21.58
C GLN A 116 2.13 4.59 -22.18
N HIS A 117 2.51 3.40 -22.70
CA HIS A 117 3.66 3.31 -23.62
C HIS A 117 3.74 2.10 -24.58
N ASP A 118 2.68 1.30 -24.78
CA ASP A 118 2.79 0.10 -25.64
C ASP A 118 1.81 0.09 -26.84
N ASP A 119 1.24 1.24 -27.25
CA ASP A 119 0.29 1.33 -28.39
C ASP A 119 0.87 1.94 -29.68
N ASP A 120 2.20 2.00 -29.84
CA ASP A 120 2.84 2.38 -31.11
C ASP A 120 3.65 1.21 -31.70
N GLU A 121 2.98 0.31 -32.42
CA GLU A 121 3.57 -0.53 -33.48
C GLU A 121 2.69 -0.57 -34.73
#